data_AF-A0A4Y2J5B0-F1
#
_entry.id   AF-A0A4Y2J5B0-F1
#
_cell.length_a   1.000
_cell.length_b   1.000
_cell.length_c   1.000
_cell.angle_alpha   90.00
_cell.angle_beta   90.00
_cell.angle_gamma   90.00
#
_symmetry.space_group_name_H-M   'P 1'
#
loop_
_entity.id
_entity.type
_entity.pdbx_description
1 polymer ?
#
loop_
_entity_poly.entity_id
_entity_poly.type
_entity_poly.pdbx_seq_one_letter_code
_entity_poly.pdbx_strand_id
1 'polypeptide(L)'
;MSWSSCLGHNMTSRLQKKLDSIQRLFLLYITGAYRTTPTAALQVVTGLQPLHLQIQQEATYARVARARSSSNFFTVIFSPTDYESKSNGIHIHPPPPPIFFSTIKFHLQKIT
;
A
#
# COMPACT_ATOMS: atom_id res chain seq x y z
N MET A 1 7.99 -13.73 -63.93
CA MET A 1 8.63 -14.29 -62.71
C MET A 1 8.09 -13.53 -61.49
N SER A 2 7.12 -14.06 -60.73
CA SER A 2 6.52 -13.37 -59.56
C SER A 2 5.96 -14.31 -58.47
N TRP A 3 6.24 -15.61 -58.53
CA TRP A 3 5.72 -16.57 -57.53
C TRP A 3 6.68 -16.75 -56.36
N SER A 4 7.99 -16.68 -56.60
CA SER A 4 9.03 -16.81 -55.57
C SER A 4 9.00 -15.67 -54.55
N SER A 5 8.64 -14.45 -54.97
CA SER A 5 8.56 -13.26 -54.11
C SER A 5 7.41 -13.34 -53.10
N CYS A 6 6.29 -13.95 -53.47
CA CYS A 6 5.11 -14.10 -52.62
C CYS A 6 5.35 -15.07 -51.45
N LEU A 7 6.11 -16.16 -51.70
CA LEU A 7 6.44 -17.14 -50.67
C LEU A 7 7.38 -16.57 -49.61
N GLY A 8 8.38 -15.78 -50.03
CA GLY A 8 9.29 -15.09 -49.12
C GLY A 8 8.56 -14.13 -48.18
N HIS A 9 7.70 -13.27 -48.74
CA HIS A 9 6.92 -12.29 -47.97
C HIS A 9 5.96 -12.93 -46.96
N ASN A 10 5.36 -14.07 -47.31
CA ASN A 10 4.51 -14.83 -46.39
C ASN A 10 5.31 -15.33 -45.18
N MET A 11 6.49 -15.90 -45.40
CA MET A 11 7.33 -16.41 -44.30
C MET A 11 7.81 -15.30 -43.36
N THR A 12 8.22 -14.14 -43.88
CA THR A 12 8.56 -12.98 -43.05
C THR A 12 7.36 -12.47 -42.24
N SER A 13 6.17 -12.40 -42.85
CA SER A 13 4.95 -11.96 -42.14
C SER A 13 4.58 -12.88 -40.97
N ARG A 14 4.81 -14.19 -41.11
CA ARG A 14 4.56 -15.19 -40.05
C ARG A 14 5.56 -15.06 -38.90
N LEU A 15 6.82 -14.74 -39.21
CA LEU A 15 7.85 -14.49 -38.20
C LEU A 15 7.59 -13.20 -37.43
N GLN A 16 7.21 -12.12 -38.13
CA GLN A 16 6.86 -10.83 -37.52
C GLN A 16 5.73 -11.00 -36.48
N LYS A 17 4.65 -11.68 -36.86
CA LYS A 17 3.51 -11.95 -35.96
C LYS A 17 3.91 -12.74 -34.71
N LYS A 18 4.87 -13.65 -34.82
CA LYS A 18 5.37 -14.41 -33.67
C LYS A 18 6.17 -13.50 -32.73
N LEU A 19 7.03 -12.64 -33.27
CA LEU A 19 7.78 -11.67 -32.48
C LEU A 19 6.85 -10.70 -31.76
N ASP A 20 5.86 -10.15 -32.46
CA ASP A 20 4.85 -9.25 -31.88
C ASP A 20 4.04 -9.94 -30.77
N SER A 21 3.71 -11.22 -30.95
CA SER A 21 3.01 -12.00 -29.92
C SER A 21 3.86 -12.18 -28.66
N ILE A 22 5.17 -12.43 -28.79
CA ILE A 22 6.09 -12.57 -27.65
C ILE A 22 6.27 -11.24 -26.94
N GLN A 23 6.46 -10.15 -27.70
CA GLN A 23 6.58 -8.81 -27.16
C GLN A 23 5.32 -8.39 -26.41
N ARG A 24 4.13 -8.66 -26.97
CA ARG A 24 2.85 -8.38 -26.32
C ARG A 24 2.66 -9.17 -25.04
N LEU A 25 3.07 -10.44 -25.02
CA LEU A 25 2.98 -11.27 -23.82
C LEU A 25 3.84 -10.71 -22.68
N PHE A 26 5.08 -10.32 -22.97
CA PHE A 26 5.95 -9.65 -22.00
C PHE A 26 5.32 -8.36 -21.45
N LEU A 27 4.77 -7.53 -22.33
CA LEU A 27 4.13 -6.28 -21.94
C LEU A 27 2.89 -6.49 -21.05
N LEU A 28 2.11 -7.55 -21.33
CA LEU A 28 0.97 -7.95 -20.52
C LEU A 28 1.40 -8.44 -19.14
N TYR A 29 2.47 -9.23 -19.04
CA TYR A 29 3.01 -9.67 -17.75
C TYR A 29 3.47 -8.50 -16.90
N ILE A 30 4.20 -7.56 -17.50
CA ILE A 30 4.66 -6.35 -16.81
C ILE A 30 3.46 -5.51 -16.35
N THR A 31 2.51 -5.23 -17.24
CA THR A 31 1.31 -4.44 -16.89
C THR A 31 0.46 -5.14 -15.82
N GLY A 32 0.34 -6.47 -15.88
CA GLY A 32 -0.36 -7.26 -14.88
C GLY A 32 0.32 -7.21 -13.51
N ALA A 33 1.66 -7.30 -13.48
CA ALA A 33 2.44 -7.14 -12.26
C ALA A 33 2.27 -5.73 -11.66
N TYR A 34 2.35 -4.69 -12.49
CA TYR A 34 2.10 -3.31 -12.03
C TYR A 34 0.66 -3.07 -11.55
N ARG A 35 -0.35 -3.78 -12.08
CA ARG A 35 -1.73 -3.70 -11.58
C ARG A 35 -1.95 -4.43 -10.26
N THR A 36 -1.20 -5.50 -10.01
CA THR A 36 -1.35 -6.34 -8.80
C THR A 36 -0.44 -5.93 -7.66
N THR A 37 0.68 -5.27 -7.94
CA THR A 37 1.65 -4.79 -6.93
C THR A 37 1.85 -3.25 -6.89
N PRO A 38 0.90 -2.38 -7.28
CA PRO A 38 1.13 -0.93 -7.20
C PRO A 38 1.11 -0.46 -5.75
N THR A 39 0.19 -0.99 -4.95
CA THR A 39 -0.03 -0.54 -3.56
C THR A 39 1.12 -0.96 -2.64
N ALA A 40 1.61 -2.18 -2.77
CA ALA A 40 2.74 -2.66 -1.97
C ALA A 40 4.05 -1.94 -2.36
N ALA A 41 4.30 -1.75 -3.66
CA ALA A 41 5.45 -0.98 -4.13
C ALA A 41 5.38 0.48 -3.67
N LEU A 42 4.19 1.10 -3.74
CA LEU A 42 3.97 2.47 -3.28
C LEU A 42 4.21 2.59 -1.76
N GLN A 43 3.75 1.62 -0.97
CA GLN A 43 4.01 1.58 0.48
C GLN A 43 5.51 1.51 0.79
N VAL A 44 6.25 0.68 0.06
CA VAL A 44 7.72 0.58 0.23
C VAL A 44 8.43 1.88 -0.15
N VAL A 45 8.05 2.50 -1.28
CA VAL A 45 8.66 3.76 -1.75
C VAL A 45 8.34 4.94 -0.84
N THR A 46 7.13 4.98 -0.30
CA THR A 46 6.70 6.07 0.59
C THR A 46 7.12 5.84 2.05
N GLY A 47 7.59 4.64 2.40
CA GLY A 47 7.87 4.24 3.78
C GLY A 47 6.62 4.23 4.67
N LEU A 48 5.43 4.31 4.08
CA LEU A 48 4.17 4.38 4.80
C LEU A 48 3.71 2.97 5.15
N GLN A 49 3.39 2.76 6.43
CA GLN A 49 2.87 1.49 6.91
C GLN A 49 1.53 1.18 6.20
N PRO A 50 1.29 -0.09 5.79
CA PRO A 50 0.06 -0.49 5.12
C PRO A 50 -1.19 -0.08 5.88
N LEU A 51 -2.16 0.52 5.17
CA LEU A 51 -3.41 1.05 5.74
C LEU A 51 -4.14 0.02 6.64
N HIS A 52 -4.15 -1.25 6.23
CA HIS A 52 -4.78 -2.30 7.02
C HIS A 52 -4.12 -2.50 8.40
N LEU A 53 -2.79 -2.47 8.46
CA LEU A 53 -2.04 -2.58 9.72
C LEU A 53 -2.27 -1.35 10.59
N GLN A 54 -2.36 -0.15 10.00
CA GLN A 54 -2.64 1.08 10.73
C GLN A 54 -4.07 1.12 11.29
N ILE A 55 -5.07 0.65 10.54
CA ILE A 55 -6.45 0.54 11.03
C ILE A 55 -6.54 -0.47 12.18
N GLN A 56 -5.82 -1.60 12.09
CA GLN A 56 -5.77 -2.57 13.19
C GLN A 56 -5.09 -2.00 14.44
N GLN A 57 -4.03 -1.20 14.27
CA GLN A 57 -3.37 -0.51 15.37
C GLN A 57 -4.33 0.51 16.02
N GLU A 58 -5.06 1.29 15.22
CA GLU A 58 -6.08 2.23 15.70
C GLU A 58 -7.20 1.54 16.47
N ALA A 59 -7.75 0.46 15.92
CA ALA A 59 -8.79 -0.32 16.60
C ALA A 59 -8.28 -0.87 17.93
N THR A 60 -7.01 -1.27 17.98
CA THR A 60 -6.35 -1.73 19.21
C THR A 60 -6.21 -0.60 20.22
N TYR A 61 -5.76 0.58 19.79
CA TYR A 61 -5.68 1.77 20.62
C TYR A 61 -7.04 2.17 21.20
N ALA A 62 -8.07 2.29 20.35
CA ALA A 62 -9.43 2.62 20.78
C ALA A 62 -10.02 1.56 21.72
N ARG A 63 -9.58 0.30 21.60
CA ARG A 63 -9.95 -0.78 22.53
C ARG A 63 -9.26 -0.61 23.87
N VAL A 64 -7.96 -0.34 23.91
CA VAL A 64 -7.22 -0.12 25.18
C VAL A 64 -7.78 1.10 25.92
N ALA A 65 -8.04 2.19 25.22
CA ALA A 65 -8.60 3.41 25.80
C ALA A 65 -10.02 3.21 26.37
N ARG A 66 -10.88 2.44 25.68
CA ARG A 66 -12.25 2.17 26.14
C ARG A 66 -12.34 1.07 27.19
N ALA A 67 -11.61 -0.02 27.02
CA ALA A 67 -11.68 -1.20 27.88
C ALA A 67 -10.73 -1.13 29.08
N ARG A 68 -9.86 -0.11 29.16
CA ARG A 68 -8.79 0.04 30.18
C ARG A 68 -8.02 -1.26 30.42
N SER A 69 -7.82 -2.04 29.37
CA SER A 69 -7.17 -3.34 29.41
C SER A 69 -6.06 -3.36 28.39
N SER A 70 -4.90 -3.89 28.78
CA SER A 70 -3.74 -3.96 27.89
C SER A 70 -4.04 -4.83 26.67
N SER A 71 -3.58 -4.41 25.50
CA SER A 71 -3.71 -5.18 24.28
C SER A 71 -2.38 -5.28 23.56
N ASN A 72 -2.12 -6.45 22.97
CA ASN A 72 -0.98 -6.65 22.10
C ASN A 72 -1.35 -6.27 20.67
N PHE A 73 -0.48 -5.52 20.00
CA PHE A 73 -0.46 -5.40 18.54
C PHE A 73 0.95 -5.75 18.05
N PHE A 74 1.03 -6.84 17.30
CA PHE A 74 2.29 -7.46 16.90
C PHE A 74 3.16 -7.84 18.11
N THR A 75 4.22 -7.08 18.42
CA THR A 75 5.13 -7.27 19.57
C THR A 75 5.04 -6.14 20.60
N VAL A 76 4.24 -5.11 20.36
CA VAL A 76 4.11 -3.95 21.25
C VAL A 76 2.90 -4.15 22.16
N ILE A 77 3.14 -4.09 23.48
CA ILE A 77 2.09 -4.10 24.50
C ILE A 77 1.64 -2.65 24.68
N PHE A 78 0.36 -2.39 24.43
CA PHE A 78 -0.27 -1.12 24.72
C PHE A 78 -0.90 -1.21 26.11
N SER A 79 -0.32 -0.51 27.10
CA SER A 79 -0.87 -0.44 28.45
C SER A 79 -1.78 0.78 28.59
N PRO A 80 -2.89 0.69 29.34
CA PRO A 80 -3.70 1.86 29.70
C PRO A 80 -2.89 2.97 30.39
N THR A 81 -1.83 2.60 31.13
CA THR A 81 -0.95 3.53 31.85
C THR A 81 -0.11 4.42 30.93
N ASP A 82 0.15 3.98 29.69
CA ASP A 82 0.93 4.75 28.72
C ASP A 82 0.15 5.98 28.22
N TYR A 83 -1.17 5.99 28.46
CA TYR A 83 -2.11 6.98 27.97
C TYR A 83 -2.88 7.70 29.09
N GLU A 84 -2.92 7.14 30.31
CA GLU A 84 -3.40 7.85 31.49
C GLU A 84 -2.40 8.96 31.88
N SER A 85 -2.54 10.12 31.23
CA SER A 85 -2.00 11.37 31.77
C SER A 85 -2.59 11.54 33.17
N LYS A 86 -1.73 11.59 34.19
CA LYS A 86 -2.10 11.77 35.61
C LYS A 86 -2.96 13.02 35.77
N SER A 87 -4.28 12.84 35.75
CA SER A 87 -5.25 13.93 35.80
C SER A 87 -5.41 14.39 37.25
N ASN A 88 -4.64 15.41 37.61
CA ASN A 88 -4.96 16.21 38.79
C ASN A 88 -6.16 17.10 38.43
N GLY A 89 -7.37 16.60 38.71
CA GLY A 89 -8.60 17.41 38.71
C GLY A 89 -9.18 17.75 37.33
N ILE A 90 -10.34 17.16 37.03
CA ILE A 90 -11.39 17.69 36.14
C ILE A 90 -10.88 18.33 34.82
N HIS A 91 -10.12 17.58 34.03
CA HIS A 91 -9.98 17.87 32.60
C HIS A 91 -10.12 16.55 31.85
N ILE A 92 -11.33 16.29 31.33
CA ILE A 92 -11.55 15.20 30.38
C ILE A 92 -10.93 15.66 29.07
N HIS A 93 -9.61 15.47 28.95
CA HIS A 93 -8.92 15.75 27.71
C HIS A 93 -9.33 14.66 26.70
N PRO A 94 -9.83 15.02 25.51
CA PRO A 94 -10.03 14.03 24.47
C PRO A 94 -8.71 13.31 24.20
N PRO A 95 -8.72 11.98 23.97
CA PRO A 95 -7.50 11.25 23.68
C PRO A 95 -6.76 11.95 22.53
N PRO A 96 -5.42 12.09 22.62
CA PRO A 96 -4.65 12.79 21.60
C PRO A 96 -5.00 12.21 20.22
N PRO A 97 -5.18 13.08 19.21
CA PRO A 97 -5.56 12.63 17.88
C PRO A 97 -4.51 11.65 17.38
N PRO A 98 -4.94 10.55 16.77
CA PRO A 98 -4.01 9.49 16.46
C PRO A 98 -2.95 9.96 15.47
N ILE A 99 -1.71 9.49 15.71
CA ILE A 99 -0.48 9.88 14.99
C ILE A 99 -0.67 9.80 13.46
N PHE A 100 -1.56 8.92 13.01
CA PHE A 100 -1.95 8.76 11.62
C PHE A 100 -2.60 10.01 11.00
N PHE A 101 -3.58 10.63 11.65
CA PHE A 101 -4.23 11.84 11.11
C PHE A 101 -3.25 13.01 11.05
N SER A 102 -2.37 13.12 12.04
CA SER A 102 -1.29 14.12 12.05
C SER A 102 -0.26 13.85 10.96
N THR A 103 0.12 12.60 10.72
CA THR A 103 1.10 12.21 9.68
C THR A 103 0.53 12.38 8.27
N ILE A 104 -0.72 11.99 8.02
CA ILE A 104 -1.40 12.23 6.74
C ILE A 104 -1.54 13.73 6.49
N LYS A 105 -2.00 14.49 7.48
CA LYS A 105 -2.17 15.94 7.34
C LYS A 105 -0.81 16.63 7.10
N PHE A 106 0.25 16.18 7.76
CA PHE A 106 1.61 16.66 7.54
C PHE A 106 2.12 16.33 6.12
N HIS A 107 1.90 15.11 5.64
CA HIS A 107 2.30 14.73 4.28
C HIS A 107 1.47 15.44 3.20
N LEU A 108 0.16 15.59 3.37
CA LEU A 108 -0.69 16.34 2.44
C LEU A 108 -0.30 17.82 2.38
N GLN A 109 0.08 18.41 3.52
CA GLN A 109 0.54 19.80 3.59
C GLN A 109 1.92 20.03 2.96
N LYS A 110 2.74 18.98 2.76
CA LYS A 110 4.03 19.06 2.07
C LYS A 110 3.94 18.90 0.54
N ILE A 111 2.78 18.49 0.04
CA ILE A 111 2.54 18.26 -1.40
C ILE A 111 1.81 19.47 -2.04
N THR A 112 1.25 20.38 -1.21
CA THR A 112 0.70 21.67 -1.64
C THR A 112 1.73 22.77 -1.47
#